data_AF-A0A534TYZ3-F1
#
_entry.id   AF-A0A534TYZ3-F1
#
_cell.length_a   1.000
_cell.length_b   1.000
_cell.length_c   1.000
_cell.angle_alpha   90.00
_cell.angle_beta   90.00
_cell.angle_gamma   90.00
#
_symmetry.space_group_name_H-M   'P 1'
#
loop_
_entity.id
_entity.type
_entity.pdbx_description
1 polymer ?
#
loop_
_entity_poly.entity_id
_entity_poly.type
_entity_poly.pdbx_seq_one_letter_code
_entity_poly.pdbx_strand_id
1 'polypeptide(L)'
;MNQAAVAALLDKIGPAIVLTHSMSGTSGWLIADSRPNLVKGIVGIEPSSPPFRNLEEIGPPDWFRYSRNLDKPWGITRLPIAYNPPVKSPEELKPVLEEKADRPDLTRCYRQSEPARKLANLVGVPILIVSGEASF
;
A
#
# COMPACT_ATOMS: atom_id res chain seq x y z
N MET A 1 -8.59 11.55 6.17
CA MET A 1 -7.91 11.39 4.86
C MET A 1 -8.80 12.04 3.81
N ASN A 2 -8.25 12.88 2.93
CA ASN A 2 -9.02 13.74 2.01
C ASN A 2 -9.27 13.11 0.63
N GLN A 3 -9.50 11.80 0.54
CA GLN A 3 -9.74 11.08 -0.73
C GLN A 3 -10.83 11.75 -1.57
N ALA A 4 -11.95 12.12 -0.95
CA ALA A 4 -13.07 12.80 -1.62
C ALA A 4 -12.67 14.18 -2.19
N ALA A 5 -11.89 14.96 -1.44
CA ALA A 5 -11.47 16.28 -1.89
C ALA A 5 -10.48 16.20 -3.06
N VAL A 6 -9.55 15.24 -3.03
CA VAL A 6 -8.62 15.04 -4.15
C VAL A 6 -9.34 14.45 -5.37
N ALA A 7 -10.29 13.54 -5.18
CA ALA A 7 -11.13 13.04 -6.26
C ALA A 7 -11.93 14.18 -6.93
N ALA A 8 -12.55 15.06 -6.14
CA ALA A 8 -13.24 16.23 -6.66
C ALA A 8 -12.31 17.21 -7.37
N LEU A 9 -11.06 17.33 -6.91
CA LEU A 9 -10.05 18.12 -7.60
C LEU A 9 -9.70 17.50 -8.97
N LEU A 10 -9.48 16.18 -9.03
CA LEU A 10 -9.24 15.47 -10.29
C LEU A 10 -10.43 15.62 -11.25
N ASP A 11 -11.66 15.53 -10.75
CA ASP A 11 -12.87 15.76 -11.55
C ASP A 11 -12.89 17.19 -12.14
N LYS A 12 -12.30 18.17 -11.46
CA LYS A 12 -12.20 19.56 -11.91
C LYS A 12 -11.03 19.82 -12.87
N ILE A 13 -9.87 19.22 -12.65
CA ILE A 13 -8.64 19.52 -13.40
C ILE A 13 -8.34 18.52 -14.52
N GLY A 14 -9.03 17.37 -14.54
CA GLY A 14 -8.80 16.29 -15.47
C GLY A 14 -7.68 15.34 -15.05
N PRO A 15 -7.19 14.49 -15.99
CA PRO A 15 -6.22 13.45 -15.68
C PRO A 15 -4.87 13.98 -15.19
N ALA A 16 -4.30 13.35 -14.16
CA ALA A 16 -3.05 13.80 -13.53
C ALA A 16 -2.21 12.65 -12.95
N ILE A 17 -0.94 12.93 -12.67
CA ILE A 17 -0.07 12.07 -11.85
C ILE A 17 -0.20 12.50 -10.40
N VAL A 18 -0.39 11.53 -9.49
CA VAL A 18 -0.53 11.80 -8.05
C VAL A 18 0.80 11.51 -7.36
N LEU A 19 1.42 12.54 -6.78
CA LEU A 19 2.60 12.40 -5.95
C LEU A 19 2.19 12.35 -4.48
N THR A 20 2.69 11.36 -3.75
CA THR A 20 2.48 11.21 -2.30
C THR A 20 3.83 11.05 -1.60
N HIS A 21 3.89 11.45 -0.33
CA HIS A 21 5.07 11.32 0.52
C HIS A 21 4.71 10.76 1.91
N SER A 22 5.55 9.87 2.45
CA SER A 22 5.41 9.35 3.82
C SER A 22 4.03 8.71 4.05
N MET A 23 3.35 9.06 5.14
CA MET A 23 2.02 8.53 5.50
C MET A 23 0.95 8.75 4.43
N SER A 24 1.09 9.78 3.58
CA SER A 24 0.15 10.03 2.49
C SER A 24 0.23 9.00 1.36
N GLY A 25 1.27 8.14 1.34
CA GLY A 25 1.40 7.02 0.41
C GLY A 25 0.12 6.18 0.31
N THR A 26 -0.44 5.81 1.46
CA THR A 26 -1.71 5.05 1.53
C THR A 26 -2.91 5.79 0.91
N SER A 27 -2.87 7.12 0.88
CA SER A 27 -3.91 7.94 0.26
C SER A 27 -3.83 7.88 -1.27
N GLY A 28 -2.63 7.79 -1.84
CA GLY A 28 -2.42 7.68 -3.28
C GLY A 28 -3.16 6.46 -3.87
N TRP A 29 -3.07 5.31 -3.19
CA TRP A 29 -3.76 4.08 -3.58
C TRP A 29 -5.28 4.27 -3.61
N LEU A 30 -5.85 4.90 -2.58
CA LEU A 30 -7.28 5.13 -2.46
C LEU A 30 -7.79 6.18 -3.47
N ILE A 31 -6.98 7.19 -3.79
CA ILE A 31 -7.32 8.19 -4.83
C ILE A 31 -7.37 7.51 -6.20
N ALA A 32 -6.41 6.66 -6.52
CA ALA A 32 -6.43 5.88 -7.76
C ALA A 32 -7.58 4.89 -7.80
N ASP A 33 -7.91 4.25 -6.67
CA ASP A 33 -9.06 3.36 -6.57
C ASP A 33 -10.39 4.07 -6.85
N SER A 34 -10.55 5.32 -6.41
CA SER A 34 -11.78 6.09 -6.61
C SER A 34 -11.89 6.78 -7.97
N ARG A 35 -10.76 7.06 -8.64
CA ARG A 35 -10.68 7.72 -9.95
C ARG A 35 -9.64 7.04 -10.87
N PRO A 36 -9.78 5.74 -11.17
CA PRO A 36 -8.76 4.98 -11.92
C PRO A 36 -8.54 5.51 -13.33
N ASN A 37 -9.53 6.16 -13.93
CA ASN A 37 -9.43 6.74 -15.27
C ASN A 37 -8.78 8.14 -15.29
N LEU A 38 -8.74 8.84 -14.16
CA LEU A 38 -8.13 10.17 -14.06
C LEU A 38 -6.72 10.12 -13.48
N VAL A 39 -6.40 9.13 -12.64
CA VAL A 39 -5.02 8.95 -12.16
C VAL A 39 -4.20 8.26 -13.24
N LYS A 40 -3.27 9.00 -13.85
CA LYS A 40 -2.37 8.52 -14.91
C LYS A 40 -1.12 7.83 -14.38
N GLY A 41 -0.84 7.97 -13.09
CA GLY A 41 0.21 7.28 -12.37
C GLY A 41 0.36 7.80 -10.95
N ILE A 42 1.09 7.05 -10.12
CA ILE A 42 1.40 7.42 -8.74
C ILE A 42 2.92 7.46 -8.57
N VAL A 43 3.41 8.53 -7.95
CA VAL A 43 4.78 8.61 -7.44
C VAL A 43 4.71 8.61 -5.91
N GLY A 44 5.04 7.49 -5.29
CA GLY A 44 5.15 7.37 -3.84
C GLY A 44 6.59 7.59 -3.41
N ILE A 45 6.85 8.72 -2.76
CA ILE A 45 8.14 9.03 -2.13
C ILE A 45 8.08 8.53 -0.70
N GLU A 46 8.91 7.54 -0.37
CA GLU A 46 8.97 6.88 0.93
C GLU A 46 7.56 6.62 1.51
N PRO A 47 6.65 5.94 0.76
CA PRO A 47 5.28 5.79 1.19
C PRO A 47 5.22 4.88 2.43
N SER A 48 4.20 5.07 3.28
CA SER A 48 3.98 4.15 4.40
C SER A 48 3.86 2.71 3.92
N SER A 49 4.83 1.91 4.34
CA SER A 49 5.06 0.50 4.06
C SER A 49 5.37 -0.21 5.39
N PRO A 50 5.46 -1.56 5.43
CA PRO A 50 5.04 -2.55 4.43
C PRO A 50 3.52 -2.88 4.51
N PRO A 51 3.00 -3.82 3.70
CA PRO A 51 1.61 -4.26 3.76
C PRO A 51 1.24 -4.88 5.11
N PHE A 52 -0.04 -4.77 5.48
CA PHE A 52 -0.68 -5.31 6.69
C PHE A 52 -0.16 -4.76 8.02
N ARG A 53 1.15 -4.85 8.30
CA ARG A 53 1.76 -4.50 9.59
C ARG A 53 2.96 -3.59 9.37
N ASN A 54 3.21 -2.66 10.30
CA ASN A 54 4.40 -1.82 10.23
C ASN A 54 5.61 -2.58 10.77
N LEU A 55 6.81 -2.11 10.44
CA LEU A 55 8.03 -2.54 11.10
C LEU A 55 8.31 -1.60 12.29
N GLU A 56 8.79 -2.18 13.37
CA GLU A 56 9.28 -1.52 14.57
C GLU A 56 10.79 -1.74 14.65
N GLU A 57 11.57 -0.67 14.77
CA GLU A 57 12.99 -0.75 15.07
C GLU A 57 13.18 -1.21 16.52
N ILE A 58 13.98 -2.26 16.70
CA ILE A 58 14.27 -2.87 18.01
C ILE A 58 15.77 -2.91 18.33
N GLY A 59 16.62 -2.53 17.38
CA GLY A 59 18.08 -2.56 17.52
C GLY A 59 18.69 -3.97 17.35
N PRO A 60 20.02 -4.07 17.43
CA PRO A 60 20.74 -5.31 17.14
C PRO A 60 20.43 -6.45 18.14
N PRO A 61 20.52 -7.72 17.71
CA PRO A 61 21.02 -8.16 16.39
C PRO A 61 19.97 -8.15 15.27
N ASP A 62 18.67 -8.16 15.59
CA ASP A 62 17.60 -8.39 14.61
C ASP A 62 17.12 -7.10 13.91
N TRP A 63 17.46 -5.92 14.46
CA TRP A 63 17.17 -4.55 14.01
C TRP A 63 15.69 -4.17 13.86
N PHE A 64 14.86 -5.04 13.29
CA PHE A 64 13.44 -4.80 13.04
C PHE A 64 12.57 -5.99 13.42
N ARG A 65 11.33 -5.70 13.82
CA ARG A 65 10.27 -6.70 13.95
C ARG A 65 8.95 -6.15 13.44
N TYR A 66 8.00 -7.01 13.13
CA TYR A 66 6.64 -6.57 12.83
C TYR A 66 5.89 -6.08 14.06
N SER A 67 5.09 -5.03 13.87
CA SER A 67 4.17 -4.52 14.87
C SER A 67 3.15 -5.59 15.28
N ARG A 68 2.87 -5.64 16.59
CA ARG A 68 1.83 -6.56 17.14
C ARG A 68 0.43 -6.22 16.62
N ASN A 69 0.19 -4.95 16.33
CA ASN A 69 -1.07 -4.47 15.79
C ASN A 69 -1.05 -4.48 14.26
N LEU A 70 -2.19 -4.81 13.67
CA LEU A 70 -2.45 -4.64 12.25
C LEU A 70 -2.60 -3.14 11.94
N ASP A 71 -1.90 -2.64 10.92
CA ASP A 71 -1.95 -1.23 10.51
C ASP A 71 -2.80 -1.04 9.25
N LYS A 72 -2.61 -1.90 8.24
CA LYS A 72 -3.25 -1.83 6.91
C LYS A 72 -4.12 -3.08 6.70
N PRO A 73 -5.30 -3.19 7.36
CA PRO A 73 -6.14 -4.37 7.28
C PRO A 73 -6.53 -4.77 5.84
N TRP A 74 -6.58 -3.82 4.92
CA TRP A 74 -6.89 -4.03 3.51
C TRP A 74 -5.63 -4.19 2.66
N GLY A 75 -4.61 -4.86 3.18
CA GLY A 75 -3.33 -5.08 2.52
C GLY A 75 -2.43 -3.85 2.52
N ILE A 76 -2.72 -2.86 1.68
CA ILE A 76 -1.89 -1.65 1.50
C ILE A 76 -2.56 -0.37 1.99
N THR A 77 -3.80 -0.47 2.49
CA THR A 77 -4.59 0.67 2.96
C THR A 77 -5.22 0.38 4.32
N ARG A 78 -5.51 1.47 5.06
CA ARG A 78 -6.29 1.41 6.30
C ARG A 78 -7.80 1.35 6.06
N LEU A 79 -8.23 1.80 4.88
CA LEU A 79 -9.62 1.84 4.43
C LEU A 79 -9.85 0.79 3.33
N PRO A 80 -11.11 0.37 3.11
CA PRO A 80 -11.46 -0.52 2.01
C PRO A 80 -10.92 -0.04 0.66
N ILE A 81 -10.44 -0.98 -0.13
CA ILE A 81 -9.96 -0.77 -1.51
C ILE A 81 -10.54 -1.89 -2.39
N ALA A 82 -10.85 -1.59 -3.65
CA ALA A 82 -11.53 -2.56 -4.49
C ALA A 82 -10.62 -3.73 -4.89
N TYR A 83 -11.11 -4.96 -4.65
CA TYR A 83 -10.46 -6.20 -5.06
C TYR A 83 -11.26 -6.93 -6.14
N ASN A 84 -10.57 -7.72 -6.95
CA ASN A 84 -11.14 -8.72 -7.85
C ASN A 84 -10.48 -10.08 -7.59
N PRO A 85 -11.23 -11.11 -7.14
CA PRO A 85 -12.66 -11.07 -6.77
C PRO A 85 -12.96 -10.13 -5.57
N PRO A 86 -14.20 -9.62 -5.41
CA PRO A 86 -14.57 -8.67 -4.35
C PRO A 86 -14.34 -9.20 -2.92
N VAL A 87 -13.82 -8.36 -2.05
CA VAL A 87 -13.57 -8.62 -0.62
C VAL A 87 -14.58 -7.85 0.21
N LYS A 88 -15.32 -8.52 1.10
CA LYS A 88 -16.33 -7.90 1.97
C LYS A 88 -15.76 -7.50 3.32
N SER A 89 -14.77 -8.24 3.81
CA SER A 89 -14.08 -7.93 5.07
C SER A 89 -12.57 -8.18 4.95
N PRO A 90 -11.72 -7.42 5.67
CA PRO A 90 -10.27 -7.50 5.54
C PRO A 90 -9.71 -8.89 5.91
N GLU A 91 -10.41 -9.66 6.74
CA GLU A 91 -10.02 -11.02 7.14
C GLU A 91 -9.97 -12.00 5.96
N GLU A 92 -10.73 -11.75 4.89
CA GLU A 92 -10.70 -12.59 3.68
C GLU A 92 -9.35 -12.54 2.95
N LEU A 93 -8.53 -11.52 3.20
CA LEU A 93 -7.19 -11.39 2.61
C LEU A 93 -6.18 -12.37 3.22
N LYS A 94 -6.48 -12.91 4.41
CA LYS A 94 -5.69 -13.93 5.12
C LYS A 94 -4.18 -13.70 5.02
N PRO A 95 -3.65 -12.63 5.65
CA PRO A 95 -2.25 -12.29 5.52
C PRO A 95 -1.35 -13.38 6.10
N VAL A 96 -0.38 -13.82 5.32
CA VAL A 96 0.66 -14.78 5.71
C VAL A 96 2.03 -14.10 5.63
N LEU A 97 2.89 -14.39 6.59
CA LEU A 97 4.29 -14.00 6.50
C LEU A 97 4.99 -14.97 5.55
N GLU A 98 5.77 -14.46 4.61
CA GLU A 98 6.61 -15.30 3.76
C GLU A 98 7.50 -16.23 4.59
N GLU A 99 7.81 -17.40 4.05
CA GLU A 99 8.70 -18.35 4.72
C GLU A 99 10.13 -17.82 4.79
N LYS A 100 10.59 -17.18 3.71
CA LYS A 100 11.94 -16.62 3.54
C LYS A 100 11.87 -15.23 2.95
N ALA A 101 12.84 -14.38 3.29
CA ALA A 101 13.02 -13.10 2.63
C ALA A 101 13.63 -13.32 1.23
N ASP A 102 13.47 -12.33 0.36
CA ASP A 102 14.02 -12.38 -0.99
C ASP A 102 15.57 -12.39 -1.00
N ARG A 103 16.20 -11.80 0.03
CA ARG A 103 17.65 -11.80 0.26
C ARG A 103 18.00 -11.78 1.76
N PRO A 104 19.24 -12.14 2.15
CA PRO A 104 19.65 -12.17 3.56
C PRO A 104 19.57 -10.82 4.30
N ASP A 105 19.69 -9.71 3.57
CA ASP A 105 19.65 -8.34 4.05
C ASP A 105 18.23 -7.73 4.10
N LEU A 106 17.21 -8.52 3.78
CA LEU A 106 15.81 -8.07 3.72
C LEU A 106 14.96 -8.73 4.79
N THR A 107 13.95 -7.99 5.27
CA THR A 107 12.89 -8.59 6.08
C THR A 107 11.91 -9.39 5.22
N ARG A 108 11.30 -10.41 5.82
CA ARG A 108 10.19 -11.17 5.20
C ARG A 108 8.97 -10.26 5.07
N CYS A 109 8.15 -10.42 4.05
CA CYS A 109 6.96 -9.61 3.86
C CYS A 109 5.67 -10.34 4.24
N TYR A 110 4.67 -9.62 4.75
CA TYR A 110 3.30 -10.12 4.80
C TYR A 110 2.65 -10.01 3.41
N ARG A 111 2.03 -11.09 2.94
CA ARG A 111 1.29 -11.17 1.67
C ARG A 111 -0.09 -11.78 1.88
N GLN A 112 -0.98 -11.65 0.90
CA GLN A 112 -2.21 -12.43 0.87
C GLN A 112 -1.89 -13.92 0.74
N SER A 113 -2.70 -14.80 1.33
CA SER A 113 -2.66 -16.23 0.98
C SER A 113 -3.06 -16.45 -0.48
N GLU A 114 -2.42 -17.40 -1.16
CA GLU A 114 -2.80 -17.74 -2.53
C GLU A 114 -4.14 -18.52 -2.59
N PRO A 115 -4.99 -18.30 -3.61
CA PRO A 115 -4.80 -17.35 -4.72
C PRO A 115 -5.02 -15.89 -4.28
N ALA A 116 -4.02 -15.04 -4.50
CA ALA A 116 -4.06 -13.64 -4.10
C ALA A 116 -5.04 -12.84 -4.98
N ARG A 117 -5.84 -11.98 -4.35
CA ARG A 117 -6.80 -11.13 -5.05
C ARG A 117 -6.09 -9.92 -5.62
N LYS A 118 -6.55 -9.46 -6.79
CA LYS A 118 -5.97 -8.28 -7.47
C LYS A 118 -6.68 -7.01 -7.02
N LEU A 119 -5.95 -5.90 -6.94
CA LEU A 119 -6.54 -4.58 -6.68
C LEU A 119 -7.22 -4.07 -7.96
N ALA A 120 -8.55 -4.18 -8.03
CA ALA A 120 -9.32 -4.09 -9.26
C ALA A 120 -9.04 -2.81 -10.06
N ASN A 121 -8.93 -1.68 -9.36
CA ASN A 121 -8.77 -0.36 -9.97
C ASN A 121 -7.30 0.09 -10.07
N LEU A 122 -6.35 -0.68 -9.53
CA LEU A 122 -4.92 -0.33 -9.56
C LEU A 122 -4.12 -1.14 -10.59
N VAL A 123 -4.65 -2.27 -11.10
CA VAL A 123 -3.95 -3.15 -12.05
C VAL A 123 -3.41 -2.41 -13.29
N GLY A 124 -4.09 -1.34 -13.74
CA GLY A 124 -3.68 -0.55 -14.91
C GLY A 124 -2.97 0.77 -14.59
N VAL A 125 -2.74 1.11 -13.32
CA VAL A 125 -2.16 2.39 -12.91
C VAL A 125 -0.65 2.23 -12.76
N PRO A 126 0.19 2.98 -13.51
CA PRO A 126 1.63 2.98 -13.31
C PRO A 126 1.99 3.51 -11.91
N ILE A 127 2.81 2.77 -11.17
CA ILE A 127 3.23 3.15 -9.81
C ILE A 127 4.75 3.12 -9.73
N LEU A 128 5.33 4.25 -9.34
CA LEU A 128 6.74 4.37 -8.94
C LEU A 128 6.81 4.54 -7.43
N ILE A 129 7.60 3.70 -6.76
CA ILE A 129 7.96 3.86 -5.35
C ILE A 129 9.44 4.22 -5.28
N VAL A 130 9.76 5.30 -4.58
CA VAL A 130 11.14 5.77 -4.38
C VAL A 130 11.42 5.77 -2.89
N SER A 131 12.47 5.07 -2.46
CA SER A 131 12.96 5.06 -1.09
C SER A 131 14.47 5.29 -1.08
N GLY A 132 14.97 6.06 -0.10
CA GLY A 132 16.40 6.22 0.13
C GLY A 132 17.03 5.03 0.88
N GLU A 133 18.35 4.90 0.81
CA GLU A 133 19.11 3.80 1.47
C GLU A 133 19.07 3.85 2.99
N ALA A 134 18.85 5.04 3.57
CA ALA A 134 18.70 5.26 5.01
C ALA A 134 17.25 5.64 5.39
N SER A 135 16.28 5.29 4.53
CA SER A 135 14.87 5.39 4.85
C SER A 135 14.47 4.31 5.90
N PHE A 136 13.30 4.49 6.51
CA PHE A 136 12.79 3.67 7.62
C PHE A 136 12.52 2.20 7.25
#